data_AF-A0A2V5I3D2-F1
#
_entry.id   AF-A0A2V5I3D2-F1
#
_cell.length_a   1.000
_cell.length_b   1.000
_cell.length_c   1.000
_cell.angle_alpha   90.00
_cell.angle_beta   90.00
_cell.angle_gamma   90.00
#
_symmetry.space_group_name_H-M   'P 1'
#
loop_
_entity.id
_entity.type
_entity.pdbx_description
1 polymer ?
#
loop_
_entity_poly.entity_id
_entity_poly.type
_entity_poly.pdbx_seq_one_letter_code
_entity_poly.pdbx_strand_id
1 'polypeptide(L)'
;MEVTKTATFGPAPVAIEPLGTFYLAALTEIQETYNRLPAIAELDLKFTPMSVPSEAAGGSLVFPFLLSATERTTLDERKSGFANVVHALSTQTLFVGMNLEVKVVFKL
;
A
#
# COMPACT_ATOMS: atom_id res chain seq x y z
N MET A 1 0.18 -15.87 -11.63
CA MET A 1 1.26 -15.99 -10.62
C MET A 1 1.21 -14.76 -9.74
N GLU A 2 1.70 -14.79 -8.50
CA GLU A 2 1.53 -13.66 -7.57
C GLU A 2 2.84 -13.26 -6.90
N VAL A 3 3.05 -11.95 -6.73
CA VAL A 3 4.16 -11.39 -5.96
C VAL A 3 3.59 -10.52 -4.84
N THR A 4 3.99 -10.80 -3.61
CA THR A 4 3.54 -10.03 -2.43
C THR A 4 4.66 -9.13 -1.92
N LYS A 5 4.34 -7.88 -1.62
CA LYS A 5 5.23 -6.90 -0.99
C LYS A 5 4.55 -6.29 0.23
N THR A 6 5.26 -6.16 1.32
CA THR A 6 4.74 -5.61 2.58
C THR A 6 5.69 -4.57 3.12
N ALA A 7 5.16 -3.47 3.63
CA ALA A 7 5.91 -2.46 4.36
C ALA A 7 5.09 -1.91 5.53
N THR A 8 5.77 -1.67 6.64
CA THR A 8 5.21 -0.94 7.78
C THR A 8 5.67 0.51 7.71
N PHE A 9 4.70 1.41 7.72
CA PHE A 9 4.90 2.84 7.84
C PHE A 9 4.63 3.26 9.29
N GLY A 10 5.28 4.35 9.70
CA GLY A 10 5.11 4.93 11.02
C GLY A 10 3.67 5.43 11.28
N PRO A 11 3.47 6.24 12.34
CA PRO A 11 2.15 6.72 12.69
C PRO A 11 1.55 7.57 11.56
N ALA A 12 0.28 7.33 11.26
CA ALA A 12 -0.46 8.13 10.30
C ALA A 12 -0.65 9.59 10.80
N PRO A 13 -0.66 10.59 9.90
CA PRO A 13 -0.64 10.44 8.43
C PRO A 13 0.74 10.08 7.88
N VAL A 14 0.74 9.22 6.86
CA VAL A 14 1.97 8.77 6.19
C VAL A 14 2.23 9.66 4.99
N ALA A 15 3.45 10.16 4.82
CA ALA A 15 3.81 11.02 3.70
C ALA A 15 3.72 10.30 2.33
N ILE A 16 3.39 11.05 1.28
CA ILE A 16 3.23 10.53 -0.09
C ILE A 16 4.53 9.95 -0.63
N GLU A 17 5.66 10.62 -0.40
CA GLU A 17 6.96 10.23 -0.94
C GLU A 17 7.39 8.80 -0.56
N PRO A 18 7.44 8.39 0.74
CA PRO A 18 7.81 7.03 1.10
C PRO A 18 6.84 5.97 0.57
N LEU A 19 5.54 6.28 0.47
CA LEU A 19 4.54 5.40 -0.14
C LEU A 19 4.83 5.18 -1.63
N GLY A 20 5.09 6.28 -2.36
CA GLY A 20 5.44 6.23 -3.78
C GLY A 20 6.73 5.44 -4.01
N THR A 21 7.77 5.69 -3.21
CA THR A 21 9.06 4.98 -3.31
C THR A 21 8.88 3.48 -3.08
N PHE A 22 8.11 3.07 -2.07
CA PHE A 22 7.81 1.66 -1.82
C PHE A 22 7.14 0.98 -3.02
N TYR A 23 6.09 1.59 -3.57
CA TYR A 23 5.33 0.97 -4.65
C TYR A 23 6.09 0.97 -5.98
N LEU A 24 6.85 2.04 -6.26
CA LEU A 24 7.73 2.11 -7.43
C LEU A 24 8.80 1.01 -7.38
N ALA A 25 9.49 0.85 -6.25
CA ALA A 25 10.51 -0.18 -6.08
C ALA A 25 9.93 -1.58 -6.33
N ALA A 26 8.74 -1.86 -5.81
CA ALA A 26 8.04 -3.12 -6.05
C ALA A 26 7.72 -3.35 -7.54
N LEU A 27 7.20 -2.35 -8.25
CA LEU A 27 6.92 -2.46 -9.68
C LEU A 27 8.19 -2.64 -10.52
N THR A 28 9.26 -1.90 -10.20
CA THR A 28 10.55 -2.02 -10.89
C THR A 28 11.14 -3.42 -10.73
N GLU A 29 11.17 -3.96 -9.51
CA GLU A 29 11.68 -5.31 -9.24
C GLU A 29 10.89 -6.38 -10.04
N ILE A 30 9.57 -6.24 -10.08
CA ILE A 30 8.69 -7.13 -10.86
C ILE A 30 8.98 -7.01 -12.36
N GLN A 31 9.12 -5.78 -12.87
CA GLN A 31 9.42 -5.55 -14.28
C GLN A 31 10.76 -6.15 -14.67
N GLU A 32 11.80 -5.99 -13.84
CA GLU A 32 13.13 -6.57 -14.07
C GLU A 32 13.13 -8.10 -14.01
N THR A 33 12.37 -8.68 -13.07
CA THR A 33 12.33 -10.14 -12.86
C THR A 33 11.49 -10.86 -13.92
N TYR A 34 10.35 -10.29 -14.32
CA TYR A 34 9.36 -10.96 -15.16
C TYR A 34 9.17 -10.35 -16.54
N ASN A 35 9.91 -9.27 -16.86
CA ASN A 35 9.79 -8.52 -18.12
C ASN A 35 8.36 -8.02 -18.41
N ARG A 36 7.56 -7.80 -17.37
CA ARG A 36 6.18 -7.29 -17.47
C ARG A 36 5.75 -6.60 -16.20
N LEU A 37 4.79 -5.69 -16.33
CA LEU A 37 4.12 -5.05 -15.19
C LEU A 37 2.77 -5.71 -14.91
N PRO A 38 2.36 -5.82 -13.64
CA PRO A 38 1.06 -6.37 -13.27
C PRO A 38 -0.05 -5.44 -13.75
N ALA A 39 -1.16 -6.02 -14.21
CA ALA A 39 -2.37 -5.26 -14.55
C ALA A 39 -3.22 -4.96 -13.31
N ILE A 40 -3.09 -5.77 -12.26
CA ILE A 40 -3.88 -5.67 -11.03
C ILE A 40 -2.96 -5.78 -9.83
N ALA A 41 -3.16 -4.91 -8.84
CA ALA A 41 -2.59 -4.99 -7.51
C ALA A 41 -3.72 -4.96 -6.47
N GLU A 42 -3.78 -5.98 -5.61
CA GLU A 42 -4.65 -6.02 -4.44
C GLU A 42 -3.89 -5.42 -3.26
N LEU A 43 -4.49 -4.50 -2.52
CA LEU A 43 -3.87 -3.85 -1.37
C LEU A 43 -4.67 -4.19 -0.12
N ASP A 44 -3.97 -4.59 0.93
CA ASP A 44 -4.50 -4.65 2.28
C ASP A 44 -3.83 -3.55 3.10
N LEU A 45 -4.61 -2.55 3.51
CA LEU A 45 -4.17 -1.46 4.40
C LEU A 45 -4.62 -1.76 5.82
N LYS A 46 -3.67 -2.04 6.71
CA LYS A 46 -3.94 -2.39 8.12
C LYS A 46 -3.49 -1.26 9.05
N PHE A 47 -4.43 -0.63 9.71
CA PHE A 47 -4.16 0.37 10.75
C PHE A 47 -4.22 -0.27 12.13
N THR A 48 -3.16 -0.10 12.92
CA THR A 48 -3.06 -0.66 14.29
C THR A 48 -2.74 0.43 15.31
N PRO A 49 -3.50 0.55 16.43
CA PRO A 49 -3.18 1.52 17.46
C PRO A 49 -1.77 1.30 18.05
N MET A 50 -1.07 2.38 18.43
CA MET A 50 0.25 2.27 19.07
C MET A 50 0.21 1.59 20.46
N SER A 51 -0.97 1.54 21.10
CA SER A 51 -1.13 1.14 22.50
C SER A 51 -1.99 -0.13 22.66
N VAL A 52 -1.62 -1.24 22.02
CA VAL A 52 -2.16 -2.55 22.43
C VAL A 52 -1.13 -3.65 22.18
N PRO A 53 -0.70 -4.40 23.21
CA PRO A 53 -0.07 -5.69 22.98
C PRO A 53 -1.14 -6.63 22.43
N SER A 54 -0.89 -7.15 21.23
CA SER A 54 -1.32 -8.46 20.73
C SER A 54 -2.58 -9.08 21.37
N GLU A 55 -3.62 -9.21 20.54
CA GLU A 55 -4.79 -10.11 20.66
C GLU A 55 -6.01 -9.69 21.48
N ALA A 56 -6.00 -8.61 22.28
CA ALA A 56 -7.22 -8.15 22.93
C ALA A 56 -7.29 -6.62 23.08
N ALA A 57 -8.39 -6.03 22.61
CA ALA A 57 -8.85 -4.65 22.74
C ALA A 57 -8.45 -3.66 21.61
N GLY A 58 -9.40 -3.37 20.71
CA GLY A 58 -9.32 -2.27 19.73
C GLY A 58 -8.80 -2.69 18.36
N GLY A 59 -9.65 -3.38 17.60
CA GLY A 59 -9.30 -4.14 16.40
C GLY A 59 -8.55 -3.36 15.32
N SER A 60 -7.49 -3.98 14.79
CA SER A 60 -6.86 -3.51 13.56
C SER A 60 -7.91 -3.35 12.47
N LEU A 61 -7.93 -2.18 11.83
CA LEU A 61 -8.86 -1.91 10.74
C LEU A 61 -8.15 -2.24 9.43
N VAL A 62 -8.73 -3.18 8.67
CA VAL A 62 -8.19 -3.63 7.38
C VAL A 62 -9.08 -3.12 6.26
N PHE A 63 -8.48 -2.43 5.29
CA PHE A 63 -9.18 -1.90 4.12
C PHE A 63 -8.61 -2.54 2.85
N PRO A 64 -9.38 -3.42 2.19
CA PRO A 64 -8.98 -4.00 0.93
C PRO A 64 -9.24 -3.01 -0.22
N PHE A 65 -8.26 -2.83 -1.11
CA PHE A 65 -8.39 -2.07 -2.35
C PHE A 65 -7.90 -2.89 -3.54
N LEU A 66 -8.44 -2.57 -4.72
CA LEU A 66 -7.93 -3.09 -5.98
C LEU A 66 -7.49 -1.90 -6.85
N LEU A 67 -6.21 -1.89 -7.21
CA LEU A 67 -5.66 -0.98 -8.19
C LEU A 67 -5.50 -1.71 -9.52
N SER A 68 -6.27 -1.29 -10.52
CA SER A 68 -6.14 -1.77 -11.89
C SER A 68 -5.39 -0.75 -12.74
N ALA A 69 -4.49 -1.24 -13.59
CA ALA A 69 -3.83 -0.43 -14.59
C ALA A 69 -4.28 -0.86 -15.99
N THR A 70 -4.35 0.11 -16.90
CA THR A 70 -4.60 -0.13 -18.33
C THR A 70 -3.29 0.01 -19.12
N GLU A 71 -3.32 -0.33 -20.39
CA GLU A 71 -2.19 -0.11 -21.31
C GLU A 71 -1.77 1.37 -21.40
N ARG A 72 -2.69 2.29 -21.09
CA ARG A 72 -2.43 3.73 -21.09
C ARG A 72 -1.82 4.23 -19.78
N THR A 73 -1.86 3.44 -18.71
CA THR A 73 -1.45 3.87 -17.38
C THR A 73 0.06 3.70 -17.21
N THR A 74 0.75 4.83 -17.13
CA THR A 74 2.21 4.91 -16.95
C THR A 74 2.64 4.46 -15.56
N LEU A 75 3.92 4.13 -15.40
CA LEU A 75 4.48 3.72 -14.10
C LEU A 75 4.36 4.86 -13.07
N ASP A 76 4.60 6.11 -13.48
CA ASP A 76 4.48 7.28 -12.60
C ASP A 76 3.03 7.50 -12.12
N GLU A 77 2.04 7.33 -13.01
CA GLU A 77 0.62 7.42 -12.62
C GLU A 77 0.22 6.31 -11.64
N ARG A 78 0.72 5.08 -11.82
CA ARG A 78 0.47 3.97 -10.88
C ARG A 78 1.06 4.27 -9.51
N LYS A 79 2.31 4.77 -9.47
CA LYS A 79 2.99 5.21 -8.24
C LYS A 79 2.21 6.32 -7.55
N SER A 80 1.89 7.38 -8.28
CA SER A 80 1.19 8.55 -7.75
C SER A 80 -0.23 8.20 -7.29
N GLY A 81 -0.94 7.38 -8.06
CA GLY A 81 -2.28 6.87 -7.70
C GLY A 81 -2.27 6.07 -6.40
N PHE A 82 -1.36 5.09 -6.28
CA PHE A 82 -1.16 4.34 -5.04
C PHE A 82 -0.87 5.27 -3.87
N ALA A 83 0.15 6.12 -3.99
CA ALA A 83 0.62 6.95 -2.89
C ALA A 83 -0.44 7.95 -2.43
N ASN A 84 -1.19 8.55 -3.35
CA ASN A 84 -2.26 9.49 -3.04
C ASN A 84 -3.44 8.82 -2.33
N VAL A 85 -3.85 7.62 -2.78
CA VAL A 85 -4.96 6.88 -2.13
C VAL A 85 -4.57 6.50 -0.70
N VAL A 86 -3.39 5.90 -0.52
CA VAL A 86 -2.94 5.48 0.82
C VAL A 86 -2.73 6.69 1.73
N HIS A 87 -2.16 7.79 1.22
CA HIS A 87 -2.00 9.02 1.97
C HIS A 87 -3.36 9.60 2.40
N ALA A 88 -4.30 9.77 1.47
CA ALA A 88 -5.63 10.33 1.73
C ALA A 88 -6.46 9.49 2.72
N LEU A 89 -6.22 8.18 2.75
CA LEU A 89 -6.77 7.31 3.79
C LEU A 89 -6.07 7.55 5.11
N SER A 90 -4.74 7.61 5.14
CA SER A 90 -3.98 7.84 6.38
C SER A 90 -4.27 9.19 7.05
N THR A 91 -4.79 10.18 6.32
CA THR A 91 -5.17 11.50 6.87
C THR A 91 -6.55 11.54 7.50
N GLN A 92 -7.36 10.48 7.38
CA GLN A 92 -8.67 10.43 8.04
C GLN A 92 -8.49 10.48 9.56
N THR A 93 -9.34 11.27 10.24
CA THR A 93 -9.26 11.49 11.69
C THR A 93 -9.29 10.20 12.51
N LEU A 94 -9.96 9.17 12.00
CA LEU A 94 -10.03 7.84 12.62
C LEU A 94 -8.67 7.14 12.76
N PHE A 95 -7.71 7.44 11.88
CA PHE A 95 -6.43 6.72 11.83
C PHE A 95 -5.23 7.50 12.37
N VAL A 96 -5.42 8.77 12.74
CA VAL A 96 -4.34 9.63 13.23
C VAL A 96 -3.64 8.96 14.41
N GLY A 97 -2.32 8.82 14.33
CA GLY A 97 -1.49 8.17 15.36
C GLY A 97 -1.52 6.64 15.35
N MET A 98 -2.21 5.98 14.42
CA MET A 98 -2.13 4.53 14.22
C MET A 98 -0.97 4.18 13.29
N ASN A 99 -0.30 3.05 13.54
CA ASN A 99 0.69 2.51 12.62
C ASN A 99 0.00 1.92 11.40
N LEU A 100 0.54 2.18 10.21
CA LEU A 100 0.02 1.67 8.95
C LEU A 100 0.92 0.56 8.42
N GLU A 101 0.39 -0.65 8.27
CA GLU A 101 0.99 -1.70 7.45
C GLU A 101 0.29 -1.74 6.09
N VAL A 102 1.08 -1.74 5.02
CA VAL A 102 0.61 -1.91 3.65
C VAL A 102 1.13 -3.22 3.10
N LYS A 103 0.21 -4.08 2.67
CA LYS A 103 0.50 -5.28 1.90
C LYS A 103 -0.07 -5.11 0.50
N VAL A 104 0.72 -5.46 -0.50
CA VAL A 104 0.34 -5.40 -1.92
C VAL A 104 0.58 -6.76 -2.55
N VAL A 105 -0.45 -7.34 -3.17
CA VAL A 105 -0.39 -8.58 -3.94
C VAL A 105 -0.56 -8.24 -5.42
N PHE A 106 0.53 -8.35 -6.16
CA PHE A 106 0.55 -8.11 -7.61
C PHE A 106 0.16 -9.39 -8.36
N LYS A 107 -0.87 -9.30 -9.21
CA LYS A 107 -1.26 -10.39 -10.11
C LYS A 107 -0.47 -10.28 -11.41
N LEU A 108 0.41 -11.26 -11.64
CA LEU A 108 1.25 -11.38 -12.83
C LEU A 108 0.61 -12.32 -13.84
#